data_AF-A0A166WTR2-F1
#
_entry.id   AF-A0A166WTR2-F1
#
_cell.length_a   1.000
_cell.length_b   1.000
_cell.length_c   1.000
_cell.angle_alpha   90.00
_cell.angle_beta   90.00
_cell.angle_gamma   90.00
#
_symmetry.space_group_name_H-M   'P 1'
#
loop_
_entity.id
_entity.type
_entity.pdbx_description
1 polymer ?
#
loop_
_entity_poly.entity_id
_entity_poly.type
_entity_poly.pdbx_seq_one_letter_code
_entity_poly.pdbx_strand_id
1 'polypeptide(L)'
;MAEKYDPTLRLPRILCLHGGGTNARIFKMQCRKIAHDLQEEYRFVYVEAPFPSEPGPDVMQVFSENGPFKRWLRFVPAHPAMTPQAAVAKLDHAIEAAMAEDDERGGCGAWTALLGFSQGAKMCASLLYRQQNRAEAAEAAAAAAESDPAAADPSPAAQFRFGVLLAGRGPFVSLEPDRPANETLPSAAELSSIKEKEPRGKHCLRIPTIHMHGLQDPGLQEHRELYREYCHVEARSLLEWDAGHRLPVRSDDVAPLVREIRRVDRETAAAAAITA
;
A
#
# COMPACT_ATOMS: atom_id res chain seq x y z
N MET A 1 10.00 -18.89 29.94
CA MET A 1 8.83 -18.67 29.05
C MET A 1 9.20 -19.30 27.72
N ALA A 2 8.55 -20.37 27.29
CA ALA A 2 8.88 -20.99 26.01
C ALA A 2 8.62 -19.98 24.90
N GLU A 3 9.64 -19.69 24.09
CA GLU A 3 9.48 -18.91 22.86
C GLU A 3 8.40 -19.59 22.02
N LYS A 4 7.30 -18.87 21.80
CA LYS A 4 6.16 -19.40 21.06
C LYS A 4 6.55 -19.42 19.59
N TYR A 5 6.80 -20.61 19.05
CA TYR A 5 7.12 -20.81 17.64
C TYR A 5 6.06 -20.13 16.75
N ASP A 6 6.50 -19.16 15.94
CA ASP A 6 5.71 -18.51 14.90
C ASP A 6 6.17 -19.06 13.54
N PRO A 7 5.39 -19.97 12.90
CA PRO A 7 5.80 -20.60 11.64
C PRO A 7 5.90 -19.61 10.48
N THR A 8 5.36 -18.40 10.63
CA THR A 8 5.28 -17.42 9.54
C THR A 8 6.56 -16.58 9.39
N LEU A 9 7.51 -16.66 10.33
CA LEU A 9 8.69 -15.78 10.36
C LEU A 9 9.55 -15.84 9.09
N ARG A 10 9.56 -16.99 8.40
CA ARG A 10 10.30 -17.17 7.14
C ARG A 10 9.48 -16.92 5.87
N LEU A 11 8.17 -16.72 6.01
CA LEU A 11 7.28 -16.55 4.86
C LEU A 11 7.45 -15.15 4.25
N PRO A 12 7.28 -15.02 2.91
CA PRO A 12 7.12 -13.73 2.24
C PRO A 12 6.17 -12.78 2.98
N ARG A 13 6.54 -11.51 3.08
CA ARG A 13 5.82 -10.53 3.90
C ARG A 13 4.92 -9.61 3.08
N ILE A 14 3.69 -9.44 3.54
CA ILE A 14 2.72 -8.48 3.02
C ILE A 14 2.56 -7.35 4.04
N LEU A 15 2.97 -6.14 3.67
CA LEU A 15 2.81 -4.95 4.50
C LEU A 15 1.41 -4.36 4.29
N CYS A 16 0.66 -4.21 5.38
CA CYS A 16 -0.77 -3.96 5.39
C CYS A 16 -1.09 -2.55 5.91
N LEU A 17 -1.73 -1.72 5.10
CA LEU A 17 -2.09 -0.33 5.41
C LEU A 17 -3.61 -0.16 5.53
N HIS A 18 -4.07 0.24 6.72
CA HIS A 18 -5.49 0.36 7.05
C HIS A 18 -6.17 1.58 6.41
N GLY A 19 -7.51 1.63 6.42
CA GLY A 19 -8.29 2.80 5.99
C GLY A 19 -8.20 3.99 6.94
N GLY A 20 -8.49 5.20 6.46
CA GLY A 20 -8.54 6.39 7.32
C GLY A 20 -9.65 6.27 8.37
N GLY A 21 -9.37 6.70 9.60
CA GLY A 21 -10.31 6.59 10.73
C GLY A 21 -10.44 5.17 11.30
N THR A 22 -9.47 4.29 11.04
CA THR A 22 -9.33 2.97 11.67
C THR A 22 -7.93 2.86 12.30
N ASN A 23 -7.43 1.66 12.59
CA ASN A 23 -6.07 1.42 13.06
C ASN A 23 -5.59 0.01 12.67
N ALA A 24 -4.32 -0.30 12.96
CA ALA A 24 -3.70 -1.58 12.60
C ALA A 24 -4.45 -2.79 13.21
N ARG A 25 -4.93 -2.65 14.46
CA ARG A 25 -5.69 -3.70 15.15
C ARG A 25 -7.02 -3.99 14.46
N ILE A 26 -7.79 -2.96 14.11
CA ILE A 26 -9.06 -3.10 13.40
C ILE A 26 -8.81 -3.74 12.03
N PHE A 27 -7.79 -3.28 11.31
CA PHE A 27 -7.51 -3.81 9.98
C PHE A 27 -7.07 -5.28 10.01
N LYS A 28 -6.29 -5.69 11.02
CA LYS A 28 -5.98 -7.11 11.27
C LYS A 28 -7.24 -7.95 11.47
N MET A 29 -8.23 -7.45 12.20
CA MET A 29 -9.53 -8.14 12.37
C MET A 29 -10.31 -8.19 11.05
N GLN A 30 -10.34 -7.11 10.29
CA GLN A 30 -11.04 -7.06 9.00
C GLN A 30 -10.38 -7.97 7.95
N CYS A 31 -9.05 -8.12 7.97
CA CYS A 31 -8.29 -9.00 7.09
C CYS A 31 -8.23 -10.46 7.55
N ARG A 32 -8.87 -10.83 8.67
CA ARG A 32 -8.71 -12.16 9.31
C ARG A 32 -8.90 -13.32 8.34
N LYS A 33 -9.92 -13.25 7.47
CA LYS A 33 -10.21 -14.34 6.52
C LYS A 33 -9.16 -14.41 5.40
N ILE A 34 -8.74 -13.26 4.87
CA ILE A 34 -7.68 -13.17 3.85
C ILE A 34 -6.37 -13.74 4.42
N ALA A 35 -5.98 -13.30 5.61
CA ALA A 35 -4.76 -13.75 6.27
C ALA A 35 -4.81 -15.25 6.61
N HIS A 36 -5.95 -15.75 7.06
CA HIS A 36 -6.14 -17.18 7.32
C HIS A 36 -5.97 -18.03 6.05
N ASP A 37 -6.56 -17.61 4.92
CA ASP A 37 -6.50 -18.39 3.68
C ASP A 37 -5.12 -18.38 3.01
N LEU A 38 -4.24 -17.48 3.46
CA LEU A 38 -2.88 -17.26 2.98
C LEU A 38 -1.81 -17.56 4.05
N GLN A 39 -2.19 -18.14 5.19
CA GLN A 39 -1.33 -18.25 6.39
C GLN A 39 -0.12 -19.17 6.22
N GLU A 40 -0.15 -20.09 5.25
CA GLU A 40 0.95 -20.99 4.92
C GLU A 40 1.92 -20.39 3.89
N GLU A 41 1.52 -19.29 3.25
CA GLU A 41 2.25 -18.69 2.13
C GLU A 41 2.83 -17.32 2.47
N TYR A 42 2.17 -16.57 3.36
CA TYR A 42 2.56 -15.20 3.69
C TYR A 42 2.47 -14.87 5.17
N ARG A 43 3.34 -13.95 5.58
CA ARG A 43 3.27 -13.23 6.84
C ARG A 43 2.68 -11.84 6.61
N PHE A 44 1.66 -11.49 7.39
CA PHE A 44 0.99 -10.18 7.31
C PHE A 44 1.50 -9.27 8.42
N VAL A 45 1.98 -8.08 8.05
CA VAL A 45 2.49 -7.07 8.99
C VAL A 45 1.64 -5.81 8.85
N TYR A 46 1.03 -5.35 9.94
CA TYR A 46 0.05 -4.27 9.93
C TYR A 46 0.67 -2.98 10.45
N VAL A 47 0.69 -1.95 9.61
CA VAL A 47 1.28 -0.65 9.96
C VAL A 47 0.23 0.23 10.62
N GLU A 48 0.61 0.90 11.70
CA GLU A 48 -0.22 1.92 12.34
C GLU A 48 0.05 3.30 11.73
N ALA A 49 -0.99 3.98 11.24
CA ALA A 49 -0.79 5.29 10.61
C ALA A 49 -0.39 6.36 11.65
N PRO A 50 0.44 7.35 11.26
CA PRO A 50 1.06 8.26 12.23
C PRO A 50 0.11 9.32 12.79
N PHE A 51 -0.97 9.65 12.08
CA PHE A 51 -1.81 10.80 12.45
C PHE A 51 -3.06 10.37 13.20
N PRO A 52 -3.40 11.02 14.32
CA PRO A 52 -4.70 10.85 14.98
C PRO A 52 -5.86 11.18 14.05
N SER A 53 -6.97 10.47 14.23
CA SER A 53 -8.19 10.61 13.44
C SER A 53 -9.42 10.42 14.31
N GLU A 54 -10.53 10.99 13.85
CA GLU A 54 -11.87 10.57 14.18
C GLU A 54 -12.14 9.17 13.56
N PRO A 55 -13.06 8.38 14.13
CA PRO A 55 -13.47 7.11 13.54
C PRO A 55 -14.07 7.33 12.15
N GLY A 56 -13.79 6.39 11.23
CA GLY A 56 -14.40 6.39 9.91
C GLY A 56 -15.92 6.12 9.96
N PRO A 57 -16.65 6.42 8.87
CA PRO A 57 -18.05 6.02 8.74
C PRO A 57 -18.14 4.49 8.90
N ASP A 58 -19.17 4.02 9.62
CA ASP A 58 -19.45 2.62 9.95
C ASP A 58 -18.50 1.94 10.96
N VAL A 59 -17.35 2.53 11.29
CA VAL A 59 -16.44 1.99 12.33
C VAL A 59 -17.11 1.99 13.71
N MET A 60 -17.89 3.03 14.01
CA MET A 60 -18.52 3.21 15.31
C MET A 60 -19.60 2.19 15.65
N GLN A 61 -20.14 1.46 14.68
CA GLN A 61 -21.17 0.45 14.94
C GLN A 61 -20.58 -0.84 15.54
N VAL A 62 -19.32 -1.16 15.20
CA VAL A 62 -18.69 -2.45 15.55
C VAL A 62 -17.41 -2.27 16.38
N PHE A 63 -16.71 -1.14 16.22
CA PHE A 63 -15.37 -0.89 16.75
C PHE A 63 -15.27 0.43 17.53
N SER A 64 -16.38 0.92 18.08
CA SER A 64 -16.41 2.18 18.85
C SER A 64 -15.40 2.21 20.01
N GLU A 65 -15.16 1.07 20.66
CA GLU A 65 -14.23 0.93 21.78
C GLU A 65 -12.79 0.59 21.35
N ASN A 66 -12.53 0.47 20.04
CA ASN A 66 -11.23 0.07 19.51
C ASN A 66 -10.35 1.26 19.10
N GLY A 67 -10.60 2.45 19.64
CA GLY A 67 -9.69 3.59 19.49
C GLY A 67 -8.31 3.36 20.16
N PRO A 68 -7.35 4.26 19.97
CA PRO A 68 -7.44 5.48 19.16
C PRO A 68 -7.48 5.18 17.66
N PHE A 69 -8.16 6.04 16.90
CA PHE A 69 -8.22 5.94 15.43
C PHE A 69 -7.13 6.79 14.78
N LYS A 70 -6.69 6.35 13.61
CA LYS A 70 -5.55 6.90 12.88
C LYS A 70 -5.88 7.12 11.40
N ARG A 71 -5.05 7.92 10.75
CA ARG A 71 -5.12 8.24 9.32
C ARG A 71 -3.72 8.45 8.73
N TRP A 72 -3.61 8.24 7.43
CA TRP A 72 -2.42 8.47 6.62
C TRP A 72 -2.37 9.89 6.04
N LEU A 73 -3.52 10.41 5.63
CA LEU A 73 -3.65 11.72 5.01
C LEU A 73 -4.75 12.51 5.70
N ARG A 74 -4.75 13.83 5.52
CA ARG A 74 -5.86 14.67 5.98
C ARG A 74 -7.09 14.36 5.12
N PHE A 75 -8.28 14.38 5.70
CA PHE A 75 -9.53 14.24 4.93
C PHE A 75 -10.60 15.26 5.33
N VAL A 76 -10.35 16.04 6.39
CA VAL A 76 -11.09 17.26 6.71
C VAL A 76 -10.15 18.44 6.93
N PRO A 77 -10.60 19.69 6.65
CA PRO A 77 -9.78 20.89 6.86
C PRO A 77 -9.30 21.08 8.30
N ALA A 78 -10.09 20.63 9.28
CA ALA A 78 -9.78 20.73 10.71
C ALA A 78 -8.56 19.91 11.14
N HIS A 79 -8.14 18.93 10.34
CA HIS A 79 -6.92 18.17 10.64
C HIS A 79 -5.69 19.10 10.57
N PRO A 80 -4.73 18.96 11.51
CA PRO A 80 -3.55 19.81 11.57
C PRO A 80 -2.81 19.88 10.23
N ALA A 81 -2.54 21.10 9.78
CA ALA A 81 -1.69 21.36 8.63
C ALA A 81 -0.22 21.08 8.97
N MET A 82 0.56 20.66 7.98
CA MET A 82 2.01 20.49 8.09
C MET A 82 2.63 20.65 6.71
N THR A 83 3.96 20.72 6.64
CA THR A 83 4.66 20.74 5.36
C THR A 83 4.63 19.36 4.71
N PRO A 84 4.72 19.26 3.36
CA PRO A 84 4.86 17.99 2.66
C PRO A 84 6.01 17.12 3.20
N GLN A 85 7.16 17.73 3.47
CA GLN A 85 8.35 17.06 4.02
C GLN A 85 8.07 16.44 5.40
N ALA A 86 7.43 17.20 6.30
CA ALA A 86 7.09 16.70 7.63
C ALA A 86 6.03 15.58 7.57
N ALA A 87 5.09 15.66 6.64
CA ALA A 87 4.10 14.61 6.42
C ALA A 87 4.75 13.31 5.94
N VAL A 88 5.60 13.40 4.91
CA VAL A 88 6.32 12.25 4.35
C VAL A 88 7.25 11.61 5.39
N ALA A 89 8.02 12.41 6.13
CA ALA A 89 8.90 11.89 7.18
C ALA A 89 8.15 11.08 8.26
N LYS A 90 6.94 11.50 8.64
CA LYS A 90 6.10 10.77 9.60
C LYS A 90 5.51 9.48 9.01
N LEU A 91 5.19 9.48 7.72
CA LEU A 91 4.69 8.31 7.00
C LEU A 91 5.80 7.25 6.86
N ASP A 92 6.99 7.69 6.47
CA ASP A 92 8.16 6.83 6.33
C ASP A 92 8.54 6.22 7.68
N HIS A 93 8.62 7.04 8.74
CA HIS A 93 8.89 6.54 10.08
C HIS A 93 7.89 5.46 10.55
N ALA A 94 6.59 5.64 10.28
CA ALA A 94 5.58 4.65 10.66
C ALA A 94 5.76 3.32 9.92
N ILE A 95 6.09 3.37 8.63
CA ILE A 95 6.34 2.18 7.79
C ILE A 95 7.62 1.48 8.24
N GLU A 96 8.72 2.23 8.37
CA GLU A 96 10.02 1.71 8.79
C GLU A 96 9.96 1.11 10.18
N ALA A 97 9.27 1.75 11.14
CA ALA A 97 9.09 1.23 12.48
C ALA A 97 8.33 -0.11 12.49
N ALA A 98 7.26 -0.24 11.70
CA ALA A 98 6.52 -1.51 11.62
C ALA A 98 7.34 -2.63 10.95
N MET A 99 8.18 -2.28 9.97
CA MET A 99 9.08 -3.25 9.34
C MET A 99 10.19 -3.69 10.30
N ALA A 100 10.82 -2.74 10.99
CA ALA A 100 11.85 -2.99 11.99
C ALA A 100 11.32 -3.82 13.17
N GLU A 101 10.14 -3.50 13.69
CA GLU A 101 9.49 -4.29 14.75
C GLU A 101 9.25 -5.75 14.31
N ASP A 102 8.90 -5.96 13.04
CA ASP A 102 8.73 -7.31 12.51
C ASP A 102 10.05 -8.08 12.36
N ASP A 103 11.10 -7.38 11.90
CA ASP A 103 12.47 -7.93 11.84
C ASP A 103 12.99 -8.28 13.25
N GLU A 104 12.77 -7.41 14.25
CA GLU A 104 13.12 -7.64 15.66
C GLU A 104 12.38 -8.84 16.27
N ARG A 105 11.16 -9.11 15.79
CA ARG A 105 10.39 -10.31 16.15
C ARG A 105 10.88 -11.58 15.43
N GLY A 106 11.95 -11.49 14.63
CA GLY A 106 12.57 -12.57 13.90
C GLY A 106 12.02 -12.80 12.49
N GLY A 107 11.20 -11.88 11.97
CA GLY A 107 10.72 -11.92 10.60
C GLY A 107 11.90 -11.77 9.63
N CYS A 108 12.07 -12.73 8.71
CA CYS A 108 13.20 -12.71 7.77
C CYS A 108 12.81 -13.00 6.32
N GLY A 109 11.53 -13.28 6.03
CA GLY A 109 11.05 -13.42 4.66
C GLY A 109 11.16 -12.10 3.88
N ALA A 110 11.20 -12.16 2.56
CA ALA A 110 11.27 -10.95 1.73
C ALA A 110 9.98 -10.13 1.82
N TRP A 111 10.10 -8.81 1.96
CA TRP A 111 8.98 -7.88 1.73
C TRP A 111 8.51 -7.99 0.28
N THR A 112 7.32 -8.56 0.09
CA THR A 112 6.87 -9.04 -1.23
C THR A 112 5.72 -8.22 -1.79
N ALA A 113 4.75 -7.84 -0.96
CA ALA A 113 3.58 -7.11 -1.44
C ALA A 113 3.10 -6.07 -0.44
N LEU A 114 2.31 -5.13 -0.96
CA LEU A 114 1.51 -4.21 -0.16
C LEU A 114 0.04 -4.63 -0.21
N LEU A 115 -0.69 -4.48 0.89
CA LEU A 115 -2.14 -4.63 0.93
C LEU A 115 -2.75 -3.41 1.62
N GLY A 116 -3.60 -2.68 0.91
CA GLY A 116 -4.22 -1.47 1.44
C GLY A 116 -5.72 -1.45 1.27
N PHE A 117 -6.41 -0.76 2.18
CA PHE A 117 -7.83 -0.44 2.07
C PHE A 117 -8.07 1.07 2.08
N SER A 118 -8.93 1.58 1.19
CA SER A 118 -9.34 2.99 1.16
C SER A 118 -8.14 3.95 1.12
N GLN A 119 -7.95 4.79 2.15
CA GLN A 119 -6.76 5.64 2.26
C GLN A 119 -5.46 4.84 2.29
N GLY A 120 -5.44 3.65 2.91
CA GLY A 120 -4.29 2.74 2.88
C GLY A 120 -4.00 2.19 1.49
N ALA A 121 -5.01 1.91 0.66
CA ALA A 121 -4.81 1.50 -0.73
C ALA A 121 -4.19 2.63 -1.57
N LYS A 122 -4.62 3.88 -1.34
CA LYS A 122 -3.99 5.07 -1.95
C LYS A 122 -2.51 5.18 -1.57
N MET A 123 -2.19 4.92 -0.29
CA MET A 123 -0.81 4.89 0.17
C MET A 123 0.01 3.75 -0.45
N CYS A 124 -0.54 2.54 -0.54
CA CYS A 124 0.13 1.43 -1.21
C CYS A 124 0.49 1.76 -2.67
N ALA A 125 -0.45 2.31 -3.44
CA ALA A 125 -0.18 2.73 -4.81
C ALA A 125 0.92 3.82 -4.87
N SER A 126 0.89 4.78 -3.94
CA SER A 126 1.89 5.86 -3.85
C SER A 126 3.29 5.36 -3.48
N LEU A 127 3.38 4.36 -2.59
CA LEU A 127 4.62 3.70 -2.20
C LEU A 127 5.24 2.92 -3.36
N LEU A 128 4.43 2.15 -4.10
CA LEU A 128 4.89 1.44 -5.29
C LEU A 128 5.35 2.42 -6.37
N TYR A 129 4.61 3.53 -6.58
CA TYR A 129 5.01 4.55 -7.53
C TYR A 129 6.34 5.20 -7.14
N ARG A 130 6.55 5.50 -5.84
CA ARG A 130 7.85 5.97 -5.34
C ARG A 130 8.97 4.95 -5.56
N GLN A 131 8.72 3.66 -5.31
CA GLN A 131 9.70 2.59 -5.56
C GLN A 131 10.12 2.56 -7.03
N GLN A 132 9.15 2.56 -7.96
CA GLN A 132 9.40 2.60 -9.40
C GLN A 132 10.21 3.84 -9.81
N ASN A 133 9.79 5.01 -9.33
CA ASN A 133 10.45 6.28 -9.59
C ASN A 133 11.92 6.31 -9.13
N ARG A 134 12.25 5.63 -8.03
CA ARG A 134 13.61 5.49 -7.51
C ARG A 134 14.43 4.49 -8.31
N ALA A 135 13.84 3.36 -8.70
CA ALA A 135 14.49 2.37 -9.56
C ALA A 135 14.88 2.98 -10.92
N GLU A 136 13.96 3.68 -11.58
CA GLU A 136 14.24 4.35 -12.87
C GLU A 136 15.34 5.41 -12.77
N ALA A 137 15.39 6.15 -11.65
CA ALA A 137 16.45 7.13 -11.40
C ALA A 137 17.81 6.46 -11.17
N ALA A 138 17.84 5.32 -10.46
CA ALA A 138 19.06 4.55 -10.24
C ALA A 138 19.57 3.94 -11.55
N GLU A 139 18.69 3.38 -12.39
CA GLU A 139 19.04 2.86 -13.71
C GLU A 139 19.59 3.97 -14.63
N ALA A 140 18.93 5.13 -14.66
CA ALA A 140 19.41 6.28 -15.44
C ALA A 140 20.78 6.77 -14.95
N ALA A 141 21.00 6.81 -13.63
CA ALA A 141 22.30 7.18 -13.06
C ALA A 141 23.39 6.16 -13.38
N ALA A 142 23.09 4.86 -13.31
CA ALA A 142 24.00 3.78 -13.67
C ALA A 142 24.37 3.80 -15.16
N ALA A 143 23.41 4.12 -16.04
CA ALA A 143 23.66 4.28 -17.48
C ALA A 143 24.51 5.52 -17.81
N ALA A 144 24.42 6.58 -16.98
CA ALA A 144 25.18 7.82 -17.17
C ALA A 144 26.59 7.76 -16.56
N ALA A 145 26.83 6.92 -15.57
CA ALA A 145 28.15 6.67 -15.02
C ALA A 145 28.91 5.68 -15.94
N GLU A 146 29.95 6.15 -16.63
CA GLU A 146 30.92 5.30 -17.34
C GLU A 146 31.73 4.45 -16.32
N SER A 147 31.07 3.44 -15.75
CA SER A 147 31.57 2.36 -14.86
C SER A 147 32.49 2.73 -13.69
N ASP A 148 31.96 2.60 -12.46
CA ASP A 148 32.58 1.78 -11.42
C ASP A 148 31.46 1.09 -10.59
N PRO A 149 31.21 -0.23 -10.78
CA PRO A 149 30.07 -0.93 -10.18
C PRO A 149 30.21 -1.22 -8.67
N ALA A 150 31.28 -0.77 -8.02
CA ALA A 150 31.64 -1.18 -6.66
C ALA A 150 31.08 -0.31 -5.51
N ALA A 151 30.26 0.72 -5.78
CA ALA A 151 29.79 1.67 -4.76
C ALA A 151 28.27 1.62 -4.46
N ALA A 152 27.52 0.66 -5.01
CA ALA A 152 26.12 0.47 -4.64
C ALA A 152 26.03 -0.43 -3.40
N ASP A 153 25.66 0.15 -2.27
CA ASP A 153 25.26 -0.59 -1.07
C ASP A 153 24.15 -1.60 -1.45
N PRO A 154 24.39 -2.92 -1.35
CA PRO A 154 23.54 -3.93 -1.93
C PRO A 154 22.33 -4.29 -1.06
N SER A 155 22.06 -3.59 0.05
CA SER A 155 20.85 -3.88 0.82
C SER A 155 19.64 -3.40 0.00
N PRO A 156 18.83 -4.29 -0.59
CA PRO A 156 17.65 -3.81 -1.30
C PRO A 156 16.70 -3.31 -0.23
N ALA A 157 16.51 -1.99 -0.19
CA ALA A 157 15.30 -1.41 0.39
C ALA A 157 14.12 -2.28 -0.07
N ALA A 158 13.19 -2.59 0.84
CA ALA A 158 12.10 -3.53 0.59
C ALA A 158 11.52 -3.39 -0.83
N GLN A 159 11.65 -4.46 -1.62
CA GLN A 159 11.25 -4.46 -3.02
C GLN A 159 9.89 -5.14 -3.17
N PHE A 160 8.83 -4.34 -3.03
CA PHE A 160 7.48 -4.85 -3.22
C PHE A 160 7.27 -5.18 -4.70
N ARG A 161 6.90 -6.43 -4.99
CA ARG A 161 6.65 -6.95 -6.34
C ARG A 161 5.25 -6.61 -6.85
N PHE A 162 4.28 -6.46 -5.95
CA PHE A 162 2.91 -6.08 -6.33
C PHE A 162 2.12 -5.42 -5.18
N GLY A 163 1.00 -4.80 -5.52
CA GLY A 163 0.06 -4.20 -4.57
C GLY A 163 -1.35 -4.79 -4.66
N VAL A 164 -2.01 -4.95 -3.51
CA VAL A 164 -3.42 -5.32 -3.39
C VAL A 164 -4.20 -4.10 -2.90
N LEU A 165 -4.96 -3.49 -3.81
CA LEU A 165 -5.60 -2.18 -3.65
C LEU A 165 -7.12 -2.35 -3.52
N LEU A 166 -7.60 -2.33 -2.28
CA LEU A 166 -9.01 -2.55 -1.97
C LEU A 166 -9.69 -1.19 -1.77
N ALA A 167 -10.65 -0.84 -2.64
CA ALA A 167 -11.34 0.46 -2.59
C ALA A 167 -10.41 1.70 -2.55
N GLY A 168 -9.28 1.67 -3.27
CA GLY A 168 -8.31 2.77 -3.32
C GLY A 168 -8.72 3.86 -4.31
N ARG A 169 -8.47 5.13 -3.97
CA ARG A 169 -8.85 6.31 -4.79
C ARG A 169 -7.64 7.03 -5.37
N GLY A 170 -7.71 7.40 -6.65
CA GLY A 170 -6.70 8.20 -7.33
C GLY A 170 -6.79 9.70 -6.98
N PRO A 171 -5.83 10.53 -7.41
CA PRO A 171 -4.53 10.15 -7.98
C PRO A 171 -3.57 9.54 -6.94
N PHE A 172 -2.32 9.25 -7.28
CA PHE A 172 -1.28 9.00 -6.27
C PHE A 172 -1.03 10.23 -5.39
N VAL A 173 -0.35 10.04 -4.27
CA VAL A 173 0.22 11.12 -3.46
C VAL A 173 1.72 11.16 -3.68
N SER A 174 2.28 12.36 -3.87
CA SER A 174 3.73 12.52 -3.92
C SER A 174 4.34 12.27 -2.55
N LEU A 175 5.15 11.20 -2.47
CA LEU A 175 5.97 10.84 -1.31
C LEU A 175 7.44 11.26 -1.49
N GLU A 176 7.71 12.12 -2.47
CA GLU A 176 9.01 12.72 -2.77
C GLU A 176 8.75 14.21 -3.08
N PRO A 177 8.56 15.06 -2.05
CA PRO A 177 8.05 16.43 -2.22
C PRO A 177 8.97 17.33 -3.04
N ASP A 178 10.26 16.99 -3.09
CA ASP A 178 11.27 17.76 -3.82
C ASP A 178 11.51 17.22 -5.25
N ARG A 179 10.76 16.20 -5.68
CA ARG A 179 10.87 15.62 -7.03
C ARG A 179 10.02 16.43 -8.02
N PRO A 180 10.62 17.16 -8.99
CA PRO A 180 9.85 17.99 -9.93
C PRO A 180 8.87 17.18 -10.77
N ALA A 181 9.25 15.95 -11.14
CA ALA A 181 8.38 15.05 -11.90
C ALA A 181 7.08 14.68 -11.19
N ASN A 182 6.93 14.95 -9.88
CA ASN A 182 5.73 14.71 -9.09
C ASN A 182 4.92 15.98 -8.78
N GLU A 183 5.26 17.15 -9.35
CA GLU A 183 4.69 18.45 -8.96
C GLU A 183 3.16 18.56 -9.14
N THR A 184 2.62 17.82 -10.12
CA THR A 184 1.18 17.79 -10.43
C THR A 184 0.40 16.88 -9.47
N LEU A 185 1.05 15.89 -8.85
CA LEU A 185 0.41 15.05 -7.83
C LEU A 185 0.11 15.86 -6.56
N PRO A 186 -0.97 15.51 -5.84
CA PRO A 186 -1.18 16.04 -4.49
C PRO A 186 -0.05 15.60 -3.57
N SER A 187 0.35 16.51 -2.68
CA SER A 187 1.32 16.25 -1.62
C SER A 187 0.70 15.50 -0.43
N ALA A 188 1.54 14.86 0.38
CA ALA A 188 1.10 14.19 1.60
C ALA A 188 0.50 15.13 2.68
N ALA A 189 0.66 16.44 2.52
CA ALA A 189 0.11 17.46 3.42
C ALA A 189 -1.32 17.93 3.03
N GLU A 190 -1.78 17.56 1.84
CA GLU A 190 -3.08 17.94 1.30
C GLU A 190 -4.19 16.98 1.74
N LEU A 191 -5.44 17.35 1.42
CA LEU A 191 -6.59 16.48 1.68
C LEU A 191 -6.54 15.28 0.71
N SER A 192 -6.92 14.10 1.19
CA SER A 192 -6.93 12.87 0.39
C SER A 192 -7.89 12.92 -0.80
N SER A 193 -8.81 13.89 -0.82
CA SER A 193 -9.76 14.16 -1.91
C SER A 193 -9.20 15.08 -3.00
N ILE A 194 -8.04 15.71 -2.79
CA ILE A 194 -7.41 16.58 -3.80
C ILE A 194 -7.10 15.76 -5.06
N LYS A 195 -7.46 16.33 -6.19
CA LYS A 195 -7.21 15.80 -7.53
C LYS A 195 -5.84 16.27 -8.02
N GLU A 196 -5.34 15.63 -9.07
CA GLU A 196 -4.11 16.05 -9.73
C GLU A 196 -4.26 17.47 -10.29
N LYS A 197 -3.19 18.27 -10.20
CA LYS A 197 -3.15 19.62 -10.75
C LYS A 197 -3.02 19.57 -12.27
N GLU A 198 -3.68 20.50 -12.94
CA GLU A 198 -3.55 20.66 -14.39
C GLU A 198 -2.35 21.54 -14.75
N PRO A 199 -1.66 21.25 -15.88
CA PRO A 199 -1.87 20.11 -16.77
C PRO A 199 -1.44 18.79 -16.12
N ARG A 200 -2.20 17.70 -16.32
CA ARG A 200 -1.84 16.38 -15.78
C ARG A 200 -0.44 15.93 -16.22
N GLY A 201 0.29 15.35 -15.27
CA GLY A 201 1.56 14.68 -15.49
C GLY A 201 1.40 13.28 -16.09
N LYS A 202 2.52 12.64 -16.43
CA LYS A 202 2.56 11.28 -16.99
C LYS A 202 2.75 10.22 -15.90
N HIS A 203 1.91 10.25 -14.87
CA HIS A 203 1.99 9.31 -13.75
C HIS A 203 1.37 7.97 -14.13
N CYS A 204 2.18 6.92 -14.18
CA CYS A 204 1.72 5.59 -14.48
C CYS A 204 2.52 4.56 -13.68
N LEU A 205 1.80 3.80 -12.85
CA LEU A 205 2.35 2.69 -12.08
C LEU A 205 2.39 1.42 -12.95
N ARG A 206 3.60 0.91 -13.14
CA ARG A 206 3.94 -0.28 -13.93
C ARG A 206 4.24 -1.50 -13.05
N ILE A 207 4.44 -1.32 -11.75
CA ILE A 207 4.49 -2.44 -10.81
C ILE A 207 3.10 -3.07 -10.71
N PRO A 208 2.98 -4.41 -10.78
CA PRO A 208 1.67 -5.09 -10.77
C PRO A 208 0.76 -4.73 -9.60
N THR A 209 -0.52 -4.56 -9.90
CA THR A 209 -1.57 -4.19 -8.94
C THR A 209 -2.83 -5.03 -9.12
N ILE A 210 -3.39 -5.49 -8.00
CA ILE A 210 -4.69 -6.15 -7.93
C ILE A 210 -5.68 -5.14 -7.35
N HIS A 211 -6.73 -4.83 -8.10
CA HIS A 211 -7.80 -3.94 -7.65
C HIS A 211 -9.03 -4.74 -7.27
N MET A 212 -9.69 -4.37 -6.17
CA MET A 212 -11.00 -4.91 -5.81
C MET A 212 -12.00 -3.79 -5.50
N HIS A 213 -13.09 -3.73 -6.25
CA HIS A 213 -14.08 -2.66 -6.18
C HIS A 213 -15.46 -3.18 -5.78
N GLY A 214 -16.02 -2.65 -4.70
CA GLY A 214 -17.43 -2.85 -4.37
C GLY A 214 -18.33 -2.05 -5.31
N LEU A 215 -19.27 -2.70 -5.99
CA LEU A 215 -20.15 -2.08 -6.98
C LEU A 215 -21.15 -1.08 -6.37
N GLN A 216 -21.39 -1.15 -5.06
CA GLN A 216 -22.25 -0.22 -4.31
C GLN A 216 -21.45 0.83 -3.54
N ASP A 217 -20.12 0.89 -3.74
CA ASP A 217 -19.27 1.85 -3.05
C ASP A 217 -19.53 3.28 -3.57
N PRO A 218 -19.80 4.26 -2.69
CA PRO A 218 -20.02 5.64 -3.12
C PRO A 218 -18.79 6.26 -3.81
N GLY A 219 -17.58 5.74 -3.58
CA GLY A 219 -16.34 6.15 -4.23
C GLY A 219 -15.93 5.30 -5.43
N LEU A 220 -16.83 4.50 -5.99
CA LEU A 220 -16.51 3.57 -7.09
C LEU A 220 -15.88 4.28 -8.30
N GLN A 221 -16.32 5.50 -8.61
CA GLN A 221 -15.79 6.24 -9.76
C GLN A 221 -14.32 6.60 -9.55
N GLU A 222 -13.93 7.00 -8.34
CA GLU A 222 -12.55 7.30 -7.98
C GLU A 222 -11.67 6.04 -7.91
N HIS A 223 -12.26 4.88 -7.60
CA HIS A 223 -11.55 3.59 -7.70
C HIS A 223 -11.25 3.23 -9.15
N ARG A 224 -12.23 3.43 -10.03
CA ARG A 224 -12.06 3.24 -11.48
C ARG A 224 -11.08 4.24 -12.07
N GLU A 225 -11.04 5.48 -11.58
CA GLU A 225 -10.04 6.48 -11.99
C GLU A 225 -8.62 6.03 -11.63
N LEU A 226 -8.37 5.57 -10.40
CA LEU A 226 -7.07 5.00 -10.01
C LEU A 226 -6.67 3.83 -10.94
N TYR A 227 -7.59 2.90 -11.14
CA TYR A 227 -7.36 1.72 -11.98
C TYR A 227 -7.04 2.11 -13.43
N ARG A 228 -7.86 2.99 -14.05
CA ARG A 228 -7.79 3.28 -15.49
C ARG A 228 -6.70 4.26 -15.87
N GLU A 229 -6.54 5.32 -15.10
CA GLU A 229 -5.73 6.48 -15.47
C GLU A 229 -4.30 6.40 -14.89
N TYR A 230 -4.13 5.71 -13.76
CA TYR A 230 -2.87 5.75 -13.01
C TYR A 230 -2.12 4.41 -12.99
N CYS A 231 -2.76 3.27 -13.26
CA CYS A 231 -2.09 1.97 -13.35
C CYS A 231 -1.96 1.51 -14.81
N HIS A 232 -0.80 1.00 -15.21
CA HIS A 232 -0.56 0.50 -16.57
C HIS A 232 -1.47 -0.69 -16.89
N VAL A 233 -1.97 -0.76 -18.12
CA VAL A 233 -2.98 -1.77 -18.53
C VAL A 233 -2.49 -3.21 -18.38
N GLU A 234 -1.19 -3.45 -18.59
CA GLU A 234 -0.57 -4.78 -18.44
C GLU A 234 -0.17 -5.10 -17.00
N ALA A 235 -0.15 -4.10 -16.12
CA ALA A 235 0.27 -4.23 -14.73
C ALA A 235 -0.90 -4.15 -13.75
N ARG A 236 -2.14 -4.35 -14.22
CA ARG A 236 -3.34 -4.24 -13.37
C ARG A 236 -4.33 -5.36 -13.62
N SER A 237 -4.94 -5.84 -12.55
CA SER A 237 -6.12 -6.71 -12.61
C SER A 237 -7.24 -6.16 -11.76
N LEU A 238 -8.48 -6.57 -12.06
CA LEU A 238 -9.69 -6.04 -11.43
C LEU A 238 -10.64 -7.17 -11.01
N LEU A 239 -11.05 -7.11 -9.76
CA LEU A 239 -12.15 -7.89 -9.18
C LEU A 239 -13.29 -6.93 -8.80
N GLU A 240 -14.50 -7.23 -9.23
CA GLU A 240 -15.71 -6.49 -8.85
C GLU A 240 -16.66 -7.42 -8.09
N TRP A 241 -17.36 -6.90 -7.10
CA TRP A 241 -18.25 -7.66 -6.23
C TRP A 241 -19.39 -6.79 -5.68
N ASP A 242 -20.48 -7.44 -5.25
CA ASP A 242 -21.69 -6.75 -4.78
C ASP A 242 -21.57 -6.31 -3.32
N ALA A 243 -20.84 -5.22 -3.10
CA ALA A 243 -20.56 -4.66 -1.78
C ALA A 243 -20.42 -3.14 -1.80
N GLY A 244 -20.61 -2.51 -0.64
CA GLY A 244 -20.29 -1.11 -0.38
C GLY A 244 -18.81 -0.91 0.00
N HIS A 245 -18.53 0.14 0.77
CA HIS A 245 -17.17 0.51 1.21
C HIS A 245 -16.63 -0.36 2.36
N ARG A 246 -16.36 -1.65 2.06
CA ARG A 246 -15.90 -2.62 3.06
C ARG A 246 -14.91 -3.64 2.49
N LEU A 247 -14.29 -4.40 3.38
CA LEU A 247 -13.42 -5.53 3.04
C LEU A 247 -14.22 -6.83 2.87
N PRO A 248 -13.77 -7.76 2.00
CA PRO A 248 -14.38 -9.08 1.90
C PRO A 248 -14.08 -9.90 3.16
N VAL A 249 -15.14 -10.42 3.77
CA VAL A 249 -15.07 -11.23 5.00
C VAL A 249 -15.70 -12.61 4.86
N ARG A 250 -16.59 -12.80 3.88
CA ARG A 250 -17.21 -14.10 3.57
C ARG A 250 -16.28 -14.89 2.66
N SER A 251 -16.24 -16.21 2.83
CA SER A 251 -15.36 -17.10 2.05
C SER A 251 -15.53 -16.91 0.54
N ASP A 252 -16.76 -16.79 0.04
CA ASP A 252 -17.04 -16.67 -1.39
C ASP A 252 -16.52 -15.35 -1.98
N ASP A 253 -16.49 -14.28 -1.16
CA ASP A 253 -15.96 -12.97 -1.55
C ASP A 253 -14.42 -12.91 -1.47
N VAL A 254 -13.84 -13.63 -0.51
CA VAL A 254 -12.38 -13.66 -0.28
C VAL A 254 -11.66 -14.59 -1.27
N ALA A 255 -12.29 -15.70 -1.67
CA ALA A 255 -11.66 -16.71 -2.51
C ALA A 255 -11.17 -16.18 -3.88
N PRO A 256 -11.91 -15.31 -4.61
CA PRO A 256 -11.39 -14.67 -5.82
C PRO A 256 -10.13 -13.84 -5.56
N LEU A 257 -10.12 -13.04 -4.49
CA LEU A 257 -8.96 -12.21 -4.12
C LEU A 257 -7.73 -13.05 -3.80
N VAL A 258 -7.89 -14.12 -3.01
CA VAL A 258 -6.80 -15.05 -2.66
C VAL A 258 -6.22 -15.74 -3.90
N ARG A 259 -7.06 -16.19 -4.82
CA ARG A 259 -6.59 -16.79 -6.09
C ARG A 259 -5.79 -15.79 -6.92
N GLU A 260 -6.24 -14.55 -6.95
CA GLU A 260 -5.60 -13.49 -7.72
C GLU A 260 -4.24 -13.07 -7.13
N ILE A 261 -4.14 -12.98 -5.79
CA ILE A 261 -2.86 -12.77 -5.09
C ILE A 261 -1.85 -13.85 -5.47
N ARG A 262 -2.25 -15.12 -5.39
CA ARG A 262 -1.38 -16.26 -5.76
C ARG A 262 -0.98 -16.22 -7.23
N ARG A 263 -1.86 -15.77 -8.13
CA ARG A 263 -1.58 -15.67 -9.57
C ARG A 263 -0.52 -14.60 -9.84
N VAL A 264 -0.72 -13.38 -9.35
CA VAL A 264 0.21 -12.26 -9.54
C VAL A 264 1.55 -12.52 -8.85
N ASP A 265 1.54 -13.17 -7.69
CA ASP A 265 2.78 -13.55 -7.01
C ASP A 265 3.64 -14.49 -7.85
N ARG A 266 3.04 -15.54 -8.43
CA ARG A 266 3.76 -16.46 -9.32
C ARG A 266 4.31 -15.76 -10.56
N GLU A 267 3.52 -14.90 -11.19
CA GLU A 267 3.93 -14.17 -12.40
C GLU A 267 5.08 -13.20 -12.11
N THR A 268 4.99 -12.45 -11.01
CA THR A 268 6.05 -11.50 -10.63
C THR A 268 7.30 -12.19 -10.12
N ALA A 269 7.19 -13.35 -9.46
CA ALA A 269 8.34 -14.15 -9.06
C ALA A 269 9.07 -14.72 -10.28
N ALA A 270 8.32 -15.21 -11.27
CA ALA A 270 8.89 -15.71 -12.52
C ALA A 270 9.60 -14.60 -13.32
N ALA A 271 9.01 -13.40 -13.39
CA ALA A 271 9.64 -12.25 -14.05
C ALA A 271 10.95 -11.84 -13.35
N ALA A 272 10.96 -11.77 -12.01
CA ALA A 272 12.15 -11.43 -11.24
C ALA A 272 13.30 -12.44 -11.44
N ALA A 273 12.98 -13.73 -11.59
CA ALA A 273 13.97 -14.78 -11.83
C ALA A 273 14.59 -14.73 -13.24
N ILE A 274 13.95 -14.08 -14.21
CA ILE A 274 14.50 -13.88 -15.57
C ILE A 274 15.47 -12.69 -15.61
N THR A 275 15.24 -11.69 -14.76
CA THR A 275 16.03 -10.45 -14.71
C THR A 275 17.24 -10.49 -13.76
N ALA A 276 17.34 -11.52 -12.92
CA ALA A 276 18.44 -11.74 -11.96
C ALA A 276 19.53 -12.62 -12.57
#